data_AF-A0A3S0Z134-F1
#
_entry.id   AF-A0A3S0Z134-F1
#
_cell.length_a   1.000
_cell.length_b   1.000
_cell.length_c   1.000
_cell.angle_alpha   90.00
_cell.angle_beta   90.00
_cell.angle_gamma   90.00
#
_symmetry.space_group_name_H-M   'P 1'
#
loop_
_entity.id
_entity.type
_entity.pdbx_description
1 polymer ?
#
loop_
_entity_poly.entity_id
_entity_poly.type
_entity_poly.pdbx_seq_one_letter_code
_entity_poly.pdbx_strand_id
1 'polypeptide(L)'
;MPRHYRLADITVRIPFGTREQGRIALLQAAGIPVDAGGELARGFLHERAPLRFGADSICRWFDTDGTDLMPVMPSMAAADHSSAARAI
;
A
#
# COMPACT_ATOMS: atom_id res chain seq x y z
N MET A 1 14.17 -8.87 13.52
CA MET A 1 13.50 -8.96 12.20
C MET A 1 12.97 -7.58 11.85
N PRO A 2 13.51 -6.88 10.84
CA PRO A 2 12.93 -5.63 10.39
C PRO A 2 11.53 -5.90 9.85
N ARG A 3 10.54 -5.16 10.35
CA ARG A 3 9.19 -5.18 9.78
C ARG A 3 9.19 -4.22 8.59
N HIS A 4 9.05 -4.75 7.39
CA HIS A 4 8.80 -3.93 6.21
C HIS A 4 7.32 -3.52 6.24
N TYR A 5 7.06 -2.24 6.44
CA TYR A 5 5.72 -1.68 6.36
C TYR A 5 5.51 -1.10 4.97
N ARG A 6 4.42 -1.52 4.31
CA ARG A 6 4.01 -0.91 3.05
C ARG A 6 3.46 0.49 3.31
N LEU A 7 4.01 1.50 2.63
CA LEU A 7 3.46 2.85 2.64
C LEU A 7 2.29 2.93 1.65
N ALA A 8 1.32 3.80 1.97
CA ALA A 8 0.21 4.07 1.06
C ALA A 8 0.69 4.90 -0.11
N ASP A 9 0.24 4.56 -1.31
CA ASP A 9 0.55 5.27 -2.55
C ASP A 9 -0.15 6.64 -2.57
N ILE A 10 -1.39 6.70 -2.07
CA ILE A 10 -2.17 7.94 -1.92
C ILE A 10 -2.82 7.98 -0.54
N THR A 11 -2.76 9.14 0.12
CA THR A 11 -3.50 9.40 1.36
C THR A 11 -4.44 10.58 1.17
N VAL A 12 -5.73 10.37 1.44
CA VAL A 12 -6.78 11.39 1.32
C VAL A 12 -7.43 11.61 2.68
N ARG A 13 -7.65 12.87 3.03
CA ARG A 13 -8.44 13.25 4.21
C ARG A 13 -9.84 13.66 3.75
N ILE A 14 -10.86 12.98 4.27
CA ILE A 14 -12.26 13.26 3.96
C ILE A 14 -12.85 14.07 5.12
N PRO A 15 -13.28 15.33 4.88
CA PRO A 15 -13.85 16.16 5.93
C PRO A 15 -15.08 15.51 6.57
N PHE A 16 -15.26 15.70 7.88
CA PHE A 16 -16.48 15.25 8.55
C PHE A 16 -17.75 15.85 7.90
N GLY A 17 -18.81 15.04 7.82
CA GLY A 17 -20.08 15.44 7.21
C GLY A 17 -20.08 15.43 5.67
N THR A 18 -18.97 15.04 5.04
CA THR A 18 -18.94 14.80 3.59
C THR A 18 -19.91 13.69 3.23
N ARG A 19 -20.81 13.95 2.29
CA ARG A 19 -21.75 12.95 1.74
C ARG A 19 -21.03 12.01 0.80
N GLU A 20 -21.60 10.82 0.55
CA GLU A 20 -20.96 9.78 -0.27
C GLU A 20 -20.47 10.28 -1.64
N GLN A 21 -21.29 11.06 -2.36
CA GLN A 21 -20.87 11.64 -3.64
C GLN A 21 -19.67 12.58 -3.52
N GLY A 22 -19.59 13.36 -2.44
CA GLY A 22 -18.44 14.22 -2.16
C GLY A 22 -17.20 13.40 -1.80
N ARG A 23 -17.37 12.28 -1.09
CA ARG A 23 -16.30 11.33 -0.79
C ARG A 23 -15.74 10.73 -2.07
N ILE A 24 -16.60 10.23 -2.97
CA ILE A 24 -16.21 9.68 -4.27
C ILE A 24 -15.45 10.74 -5.09
N ALA A 25 -15.98 11.96 -5.19
CA ALA A 25 -15.33 13.05 -5.93
C ALA A 25 -13.94 13.40 -5.36
N LEU A 26 -13.77 13.40 -4.04
CA LEU A 26 -12.47 13.63 -3.41
C LEU A 26 -11.46 12.53 -3.71
N LEU A 27 -11.90 11.27 -3.69
CA LEU A 27 -11.05 10.12 -4.01
C LEU A 27 -10.62 10.17 -5.50
N GLN A 28 -11.56 10.45 -6.41
CA GLN A 28 -11.27 10.62 -7.84
C GLN A 28 -10.33 11.79 -8.09
N ALA A 29 -10.57 12.94 -7.45
CA ALA A 29 -9.71 14.11 -7.57
C ALA A 29 -8.28 13.85 -7.04
N ALA A 30 -8.13 12.93 -6.09
CA ALA A 30 -6.82 12.49 -5.61
C ALA A 30 -6.13 11.49 -6.54
N GLY A 31 -6.79 11.02 -7.62
CA GLY A 31 -6.26 10.04 -8.56
C GLY A 31 -6.52 8.58 -8.17
N ILE A 32 -7.38 8.32 -7.17
CA ILE A 32 -7.78 6.96 -6.81
C ILE A 32 -8.81 6.47 -7.83
N PRO A 33 -8.63 5.28 -8.42
CA PRO A 33 -9.51 4.75 -9.47
C PRO A 33 -10.80 4.18 -8.87
N VAL A 34 -11.68 5.06 -8.42
CA VAL A 34 -13.05 4.76 -7.98
C VAL A 34 -14.06 5.15 -9.04
N ASP A 35 -15.07 4.30 -9.26
CA ASP A 35 -16.18 4.58 -10.17
C ASP A 35 -17.24 5.51 -9.55
N ALA A 36 -18.32 5.77 -10.30
CA ALA A 36 -19.40 6.63 -9.84
C ALA A 36 -20.23 6.04 -8.68
N GLY A 37 -20.15 4.71 -8.47
CA GLY A 37 -20.77 4.01 -7.34
C GLY A 37 -19.87 3.98 -6.09
N GLY A 38 -18.60 4.35 -6.22
CA GLY A 38 -17.61 4.31 -5.15
C GLY A 38 -16.84 2.98 -5.09
N GLU A 39 -17.00 2.12 -6.09
CA GLU A 39 -16.27 0.86 -6.20
C GLU A 39 -14.87 1.09 -6.77
N LEU A 40 -13.88 0.40 -6.21
CA LEU A 40 -12.49 0.48 -6.66
C LEU A 40 -12.32 -0.38 -7.91
N ALA A 41 -11.77 0.20 -8.97
CA ALA A 41 -11.36 -0.56 -10.14
C ALA A 41 -10.10 -1.40 -9.88
N ARG A 42 -9.23 -0.95 -8.97
CA ARG A 42 -8.04 -1.70 -8.51
C ARG A 42 -7.48 -1.19 -7.18
N GLY A 43 -6.54 -1.95 -6.63
CA GLY A 43 -5.86 -1.61 -5.38
C GLY A 43 -6.73 -1.86 -4.14
N PHE A 44 -6.22 -1.43 -2.99
CA PHE A 44 -6.89 -1.54 -1.70
C PHE A 44 -7.04 -0.15 -1.08
N LEU A 45 -8.25 0.17 -0.60
CA LEU A 45 -8.50 1.38 0.18
C LEU A 45 -8.74 1.01 1.63
N HIS A 46 -7.86 1.46 2.50
CA HIS A 46 -8.04 1.37 3.95
C HIS A 46 -8.56 2.69 4.49
N GLU A 47 -9.74 2.68 5.07
CA GLU A 47 -10.30 3.84 5.78
C GLU A 47 -10.05 3.71 7.28
N ARG A 48 -9.34 4.69 7.84
CA ARG A 48 -9.18 4.82 9.28
C ARG A 48 -10.38 5.59 9.84
N ALA A 49 -11.16 4.92 10.67
CA ALA A 49 -12.25 5.54 11.41
C ALA A 49 -11.75 6.74 12.24
N PRO A 50 -12.53 7.84 12.31
CA PRO A 50 -12.20 8.97 13.15
C PRO A 50 -12.08 8.56 14.63
N LEU A 51 -11.06 9.06 15.33
CA LEU A 51 -10.87 8.79 16.76
C LEU A 51 -11.92 9.47 17.66
N ARG A 52 -12.60 10.48 17.13
CA ARG A 52 -13.63 11.25 17.82
C ARG A 52 -14.77 11.53 16.87
N PHE A 53 -15.99 11.60 17.40
CA PHE A 53 -17.14 12.07 16.64
C PHE A 53 -16.86 13.47 16.09
N GLY A 54 -17.23 13.72 14.83
CA GLY A 54 -16.99 15.01 14.19
C GLY A 54 -15.59 15.19 13.58
N ALA A 55 -14.70 14.19 13.64
CA ALA A 55 -13.40 14.26 12.98
C ALA A 55 -13.43 13.68 11.55
N ASP A 56 -12.51 14.19 10.74
CA ASP A 56 -12.24 13.71 9.38
C ASP A 56 -11.84 12.23 9.37
N SER A 57 -12.22 11.52 8.30
CA SER A 57 -11.67 10.19 8.04
C SER A 57 -10.42 10.28 7.16
N ILE A 58 -9.55 9.28 7.26
CA ILE A 58 -8.33 9.19 6.47
C ILE A 58 -8.39 7.92 5.65
N CYS A 59 -8.43 8.07 4.33
CA CYS A 59 -8.37 6.98 3.37
C CYS A 59 -6.92 6.82 2.88
N ARG A 60 -6.44 5.57 2.88
CA ARG A 60 -5.11 5.19 2.40
C ARG A 60 -5.26 4.18 1.29
N TRP A 61 -4.82 4.53 0.10
CA TRP A 61 -4.90 3.67 -1.07
C TRP A 61 -3.54 3.02 -1.38
N PHE A 62 -3.59 1.77 -1.81
CA PHE A 62 -2.44 0.94 -2.16
C PHE A 62 -2.66 0.34 -3.54
N ASP A 63 -1.82 0.66 -4.52
CA ASP A 63 -1.96 0.14 -5.88
C ASP A 63 -1.54 -1.34 -5.94
N THR A 64 -2.31 -2.20 -6.58
CA THR A 64 -1.93 -3.60 -6.79
C THR A 64 -0.96 -3.76 -7.96
N ASP A 65 -0.99 -2.83 -8.92
CA ASP A 65 -0.23 -2.95 -10.16
C ASP A 65 1.16 -2.31 -10.04
N GLY A 66 1.34 -1.43 -9.05
CA GLY A 66 2.63 -0.86 -8.64
C GLY A 66 3.49 -1.81 -7.81
N THR A 67 3.41 -3.12 -8.08
CA THR A 67 4.38 -4.08 -7.53
C THR A 67 5.70 -3.87 -8.28
N ASP A 68 6.35 -2.74 -8.03
CA ASP A 68 7.76 -2.62 -8.25
C ASP A 68 8.40 -3.71 -7.38
N LEU A 69 9.07 -4.62 -8.07
CA LEU A 69 9.63 -5.84 -7.56
C LEU A 69 10.40 -5.50 -6.28
N MET A 70 9.89 -5.93 -5.12
CA MET A 70 10.78 -6.06 -3.97
C MET A 70 12.00 -6.84 -4.48
N PRO A 71 13.23 -6.32 -4.35
CA PRO A 71 14.38 -7.12 -4.74
C PRO A 71 14.34 -8.33 -3.83
N VAL A 72 14.02 -9.49 -4.41
CA VAL A 72 14.40 -10.78 -3.85
C VAL A 72 15.93 -10.71 -3.79
N MET A 73 16.44 -10.20 -2.66
CA MET A 73 17.86 -10.29 -2.36
C MET A 73 18.20 -11.78 -2.45
N PRO A 74 19.12 -12.20 -3.34
CA PRO A 74 19.54 -13.58 -3.37
C PRO A 74 20.09 -13.91 -1.97
N SER A 75 19.57 -15.00 -1.40
CA SER A 75 19.98 -15.53 -0.11
C SER A 75 21.48 -15.81 -0.12
N MET A 76 22.28 -14.84 0.32
CA MET A 76 23.69 -15.05 0.65
C MET A 76 23.79 -15.73 2.03
N ALA A 77 23.72 -17.06 2.02
CA ALA A 77 24.34 -17.98 2.98
C ALA A 77 24.10 -19.40 2.44
N ALA A 78 25.08 -20.28 2.26
CA ALA A 78 26.33 -20.41 2.99
C ALA A 78 27.55 -20.49 2.06
N ALA A 79 28.62 -19.81 2.47
CA ALA A 79 29.95 -20.25 2.13
C ALA A 79 30.14 -21.65 2.74
N ASP A 80 30.15 -22.68 1.90
CA ASP A 80 30.68 -23.98 2.30
C ASP A 80 32.09 -24.11 1.72
N HIS A 81 33.05 -24.02 2.62
CA HIS A 81 34.44 -24.33 2.36
C HIS A 81 34.55 -25.84 2.08
N SER A 82 34.56 -26.26 0.82
CA SER A 82 35.08 -27.58 0.46
C SER A 82 36.42 -27.43 -0.24
N SER A 83 37.45 -27.35 0.61
CA SER A 83 38.82 -27.69 0.24
C SER A 83 38.86 -29.19 -0.06
N ALA A 84 38.95 -29.57 -1.34
CA ALA A 84 39.43 -30.88 -1.74
C ALA A 84 40.67 -30.67 -2.62
N ALA A 85 41.81 -30.95 -2.02
CA ALA A 85 43.11 -30.90 -2.64
C ALA A 85 43.17 -31.80 -3.88
N ARG A 86 43.72 -31.22 -4.95
CA ARG A 86 44.28 -31.93 -6.10
C ARG A 86 45.57 -32.60 -5.63
N ALA A 87 45.68 -33.91 -5.76
CA ALA A 87 46.97 -34.59 -5.88
C ALA A 87 46.79 -35.81 -6.81
N ILE A 88 47.83 -35.97 -7.63
CA ILE A 88 47.97 -36.85 -8.80
C ILE A 88 48.22 -38.29 -8.36
#